data_AF-A0A9P0Q048-F1
#
_entry.id   AF-A0A9P0Q048-F1
#
_cell.length_a   1.000
_cell.length_b   1.000
_cell.length_c   1.000
_cell.angle_alpha   90.00
_cell.angle_beta   90.00
_cell.angle_gamma   90.00
#
_symmetry.space_group_name_H-M   'P 1'
#
loop_
_entity.id
_entity.type
_entity.pdbx_description
1 polymer ?
#
loop_
_entity_poly.entity_id
_entity_poly.type
_entity_poly.pdbx_seq_one_letter_code
_entity_poly.pdbx_strand_id
1 'polypeptide(L)'
;MVLLGAGCCVSSIGGPATGTGSDSGSTASMVVVSEDKFGRLARLMRVPSIGDCLPAADVRRHGNDVLLVTAVAIAKNNAEARLWAKRQARAEAREIRMRELERQQREQEENADRQFDMLAGAGQDSPVVGAAAVAVGAALSSVGGGSAVRTPRSAARYMSSRRSSEDSLEDTGSLRELRHELKEVEEKFRKAMIANAQLDNDKTAQTYQIELLNDRLEELEEEHASLKREHRDKCREHEQLKRLCAQLKDELTAAKFELQERDRLIAEKGLVIVEGVEEDGSGEVKRALVTAENAKLLETAGEGSLDVRLAKFAKEKSELQDQISHLKLELEEEKSKRRKPGSIGHLNGPSSDYDYDDLQREASKQLADYKFRAQKAEQDVATLQATVARLESQVIRYKTAAEVSEQSEEALKAEKRKLQREVYNANQQLEALEASNVALSKAHKRLTCRKVTGT
;
A
#
# COMPACT_ATOMS: atom_id res chain seq x y z
N MET A 1 -10.89 -22.09 20.48
CA MET A 1 -11.46 -22.92 19.40
C MET A 1 -12.97 -22.96 19.56
N VAL A 2 -13.64 -21.90 19.09
CA VAL A 2 -15.06 -21.78 18.71
C VAL A 2 -15.05 -20.58 17.75
N LEU A 3 -15.47 -20.79 16.51
CA LEU A 3 -15.44 -19.81 15.41
C LEU A 3 -16.87 -19.57 14.93
N LEU A 4 -17.40 -18.38 15.23
CA LEU A 4 -18.57 -17.70 14.66
C LEU A 4 -18.33 -16.21 14.97
N GLY A 5 -18.44 -15.21 14.11
CA GLY A 5 -18.95 -15.07 12.76
C GLY A 5 -19.47 -13.63 12.62
N ALA A 6 -18.87 -12.82 11.75
CA ALA A 6 -19.41 -11.56 11.21
C ALA A 6 -18.56 -11.26 9.97
N GLY A 7 -19.06 -11.06 8.76
CA GLY A 7 -20.36 -10.51 8.36
C GLY A 7 -20.07 -9.33 7.43
N CYS A 8 -19.64 -9.62 6.20
CA CYS A 8 -19.50 -8.61 5.15
C CYS A 8 -20.72 -8.72 4.22
N CYS A 9 -21.54 -7.67 4.22
CA CYS A 9 -22.62 -7.48 3.27
C CYS A 9 -22.03 -7.11 1.90
N VAL A 10 -22.12 -8.03 0.94
CA VAL A 10 -22.00 -7.75 -0.49
C VAL A 10 -23.38 -7.99 -1.08
N SER A 11 -24.00 -6.92 -1.58
CA SER A 11 -25.31 -6.98 -2.23
C SER A 11 -25.20 -7.60 -3.62
N SER A 12 -26.04 -8.60 -3.81
CA SER A 12 -26.27 -9.44 -4.98
C SER A 12 -26.85 -8.70 -6.18
N ILE A 13 -26.40 -9.04 -7.40
CA ILE A 13 -27.27 -9.18 -8.59
C ILE A 13 -26.77 -10.40 -9.38
N GLY A 14 -27.67 -11.37 -9.59
CA GLY A 14 -27.39 -12.71 -10.10
C GLY A 14 -27.14 -12.82 -11.61
N GLY A 15 -26.49 -13.92 -11.98
CA GLY A 15 -26.49 -14.45 -13.35
C GLY A 15 -27.52 -15.56 -13.53
N PRO A 16 -27.88 -15.92 -14.77
CA PRO A 16 -28.48 -17.21 -15.07
C PRO A 16 -27.54 -18.12 -15.88
N ALA A 17 -27.49 -19.36 -15.40
CA ALA A 17 -27.50 -20.64 -16.11
C ALA A 17 -26.70 -20.80 -17.43
N THR A 18 -25.72 -21.70 -17.36
CA THR A 18 -25.12 -22.44 -18.46
C THR A 18 -26.10 -23.45 -19.06
N GLY A 19 -26.39 -23.33 -20.36
CA GLY A 19 -27.05 -24.34 -21.17
C GLY A 19 -26.22 -24.62 -22.43
N THR A 20 -25.84 -25.87 -22.62
CA THR A 20 -25.10 -26.41 -23.76
C THR A 20 -26.00 -26.57 -25.00
N GLY A 21 -25.51 -26.22 -26.20
CA GLY A 21 -26.16 -26.59 -27.46
C GLY A 21 -25.61 -25.92 -28.73
N SER A 22 -24.80 -26.68 -29.47
CA SER A 22 -24.68 -26.80 -30.95
C SER A 22 -24.74 -25.58 -31.91
N ASP A 23 -23.68 -25.51 -32.74
CA ASP A 23 -23.62 -25.23 -34.18
C ASP A 23 -24.43 -24.11 -34.84
N SER A 24 -23.71 -23.14 -35.44
CA SER A 24 -23.60 -22.93 -36.90
C SER A 24 -23.20 -21.49 -37.22
N GLY A 25 -22.30 -21.32 -38.20
CA GLY A 25 -21.66 -20.03 -38.50
C GLY A 25 -22.52 -19.03 -39.27
N SER A 26 -22.17 -17.74 -39.15
CA SER A 26 -22.22 -16.77 -40.26
C SER A 26 -21.59 -15.43 -39.90
N THR A 27 -20.59 -15.08 -40.72
CA THR A 27 -20.25 -13.75 -41.24
C THR A 27 -20.27 -12.54 -40.32
N ALA A 28 -19.07 -12.00 -40.10
CA ALA A 28 -18.82 -10.64 -39.67
C ALA A 28 -19.43 -9.63 -40.67
N SER A 29 -20.29 -8.74 -40.15
CA SER A 29 -20.71 -7.52 -40.82
C SER A 29 -20.53 -6.34 -39.87
N MET A 30 -19.55 -5.51 -40.23
CA MET A 30 -19.23 -4.22 -39.64
C MET A 30 -20.41 -3.28 -39.89
N VAL A 31 -21.14 -2.89 -38.84
CA VAL A 31 -22.18 -1.85 -38.92
C VAL A 31 -21.70 -0.63 -38.14
N VAL A 32 -21.33 0.39 -38.91
CA VAL A 32 -21.18 1.77 -38.44
C VAL A 32 -22.57 2.27 -38.05
N VAL A 33 -22.79 2.60 -36.78
CA VAL A 33 -24.01 3.31 -36.33
C VAL A 33 -23.62 4.66 -35.76
N SER A 34 -24.19 5.67 -36.40
CA SER A 34 -23.95 7.10 -36.27
C SER A 34 -24.18 7.67 -34.86
N GLU A 35 -23.36 8.66 -34.54
CA GLU A 35 -23.57 9.66 -33.51
C GLU A 35 -24.92 10.35 -33.73
N ASP A 36 -25.93 10.04 -32.90
CA ASP A 36 -27.05 10.93 -32.58
C ASP A 36 -28.04 10.20 -31.67
N LYS A 37 -27.75 10.19 -30.35
CA LYS A 37 -28.71 9.90 -29.25
C LYS A 37 -28.06 10.01 -27.88
N PHE A 38 -27.41 11.14 -27.57
CA PHE A 38 -26.92 11.45 -26.21
C PHE A 38 -27.51 12.76 -25.64
N GLY A 39 -28.64 13.22 -26.18
CA GLY A 39 -29.20 14.55 -25.86
C GLY A 39 -30.41 14.60 -24.92
N ARG A 40 -30.93 13.48 -24.37
CA ARG A 40 -32.19 13.50 -23.59
C ARG A 40 -32.22 12.69 -22.29
N LEU A 41 -31.09 12.58 -21.59
CA LEU A 41 -31.03 11.97 -20.25
C LEU A 41 -30.28 12.80 -19.21
N ALA A 42 -30.12 14.12 -19.42
CA ALA A 42 -29.44 15.03 -18.49
C ALA A 42 -30.39 16.06 -17.85
N ARG A 43 -31.61 15.65 -17.48
CA ARG A 43 -32.50 16.46 -16.63
C ARG A 43 -33.16 15.59 -15.58
N LEU A 44 -32.43 15.26 -14.53
CA LEU A 44 -33.00 15.00 -13.20
C LEU A 44 -31.89 15.07 -12.13
N MET A 45 -32.09 15.97 -11.17
CA MET A 45 -31.42 16.11 -9.87
C MET A 45 -29.92 16.47 -9.87
N ARG A 46 -29.61 17.76 -10.11
CA ARG A 46 -28.33 18.37 -9.68
C ARG A 46 -28.52 18.97 -8.30
N VAL A 47 -27.84 18.43 -7.29
CA VAL A 47 -27.75 19.03 -5.95
C VAL A 47 -26.81 20.23 -6.04
N PRO A 48 -27.13 21.40 -5.44
CA PRO A 48 -26.25 22.56 -5.50
C PRO A 48 -24.89 22.25 -4.86
N SER A 49 -23.81 22.63 -5.53
CA SER A 49 -22.46 22.51 -5.00
C SER A 49 -21.90 23.90 -4.73
N ILE A 50 -20.89 23.99 -3.86
CA ILE A 50 -20.18 25.23 -3.48
C ILE A 50 -19.74 26.11 -4.68
N GLY A 51 -19.66 25.56 -5.90
CA GLY A 51 -19.39 26.31 -7.13
C GLY A 51 -20.54 27.22 -7.62
N ASP A 52 -21.77 27.08 -7.12
CA ASP A 52 -22.92 27.86 -7.56
C ASP A 52 -22.96 29.29 -6.95
N CYS A 53 -21.99 29.63 -6.08
CA CYS A 53 -21.89 30.92 -5.40
C CYS A 53 -20.76 31.84 -5.93
N LEU A 54 -20.03 31.46 -6.99
CA LEU A 54 -18.91 32.25 -7.53
C LEU A 54 -19.30 33.04 -8.79
N PRO A 55 -18.80 34.28 -8.97
CA PRO A 55 -19.09 35.10 -10.13
C PRO A 55 -18.65 34.42 -11.43
N ALA A 56 -19.44 34.58 -12.51
CA ALA A 56 -19.32 33.88 -13.80
C ALA A 56 -17.94 33.95 -14.51
N ALA A 57 -17.00 34.78 -14.02
CA ALA A 57 -15.63 34.81 -14.48
C ALA A 57 -14.80 33.61 -14.00
N ASP A 58 -15.09 33.06 -12.81
CA ASP A 58 -14.31 31.97 -12.20
C ASP A 58 -14.73 30.58 -12.69
N VAL A 59 -15.97 30.41 -13.14
CA VAL A 59 -16.47 29.14 -13.71
C VAL A 59 -15.75 28.80 -15.02
N ARG A 60 -15.42 29.80 -15.84
CA ARG A 60 -14.63 29.59 -17.09
C ARG A 60 -13.16 29.28 -16.81
N ARG A 61 -12.58 29.84 -15.74
CA ARG A 61 -11.22 29.48 -15.30
C ARG A 61 -11.19 28.06 -14.73
N HIS A 62 -12.10 27.73 -13.82
CA HIS A 62 -12.22 26.38 -13.25
C HIS A 62 -12.52 25.32 -14.31
N GLY A 63 -13.37 25.61 -15.31
CA GLY A 63 -13.61 24.68 -16.43
C GLY A 63 -12.37 24.44 -17.27
N ASN A 64 -11.58 25.49 -17.55
CA ASN A 64 -10.32 25.38 -18.28
C ASN A 64 -9.22 24.68 -17.46
N ASP A 65 -9.17 24.91 -16.15
CA ASP A 65 -8.22 24.27 -15.24
C ASP A 65 -8.53 22.77 -15.09
N VAL A 66 -9.81 22.39 -14.98
CA VAL A 66 -10.24 20.98 -14.94
C VAL A 66 -9.92 20.27 -16.25
N LEU A 67 -10.14 20.91 -17.41
CA LEU A 67 -9.78 20.36 -18.72
C LEU A 67 -8.27 20.23 -18.92
N LEU A 68 -7.49 21.19 -18.43
CA LEU A 68 -6.02 21.15 -18.50
C LEU A 68 -5.45 20.04 -17.60
N VAL A 69 -5.95 19.92 -16.36
CA VAL A 69 -5.54 18.88 -15.41
C VAL A 69 -5.88 17.48 -15.94
N THR A 70 -7.07 17.30 -16.51
CA THR A 70 -7.45 16.02 -17.13
C THR A 70 -6.63 15.72 -18.38
N ALA A 71 -6.36 16.70 -19.25
CA ALA A 71 -5.51 16.51 -20.42
C ALA A 71 -4.06 16.13 -20.05
N VAL A 72 -3.50 16.78 -19.02
CA VAL A 72 -2.14 16.48 -18.51
C VAL A 72 -2.09 15.09 -17.87
N ALA A 73 -3.13 14.69 -17.12
CA ALA A 73 -3.22 13.35 -16.55
C ALA A 73 -3.31 12.26 -17.62
N ILE A 74 -4.13 12.47 -18.67
CA ILE A 74 -4.24 11.55 -19.82
C ILE A 74 -2.91 11.46 -20.57
N ALA A 75 -2.22 12.58 -20.78
CA ALA A 75 -0.92 12.61 -21.44
C ALA A 75 0.16 11.84 -20.65
N LYS A 76 0.15 11.94 -19.30
CA LYS A 76 1.03 11.18 -18.42
C LYS A 76 0.74 9.68 -18.51
N ASN A 77 -0.51 9.27 -18.39
CA ASN A 77 -0.90 7.86 -18.46
C ASN A 77 -0.57 7.23 -19.83
N ASN A 78 -0.77 7.99 -20.92
CA ASN A 78 -0.38 7.56 -22.26
C ASN A 78 1.14 7.43 -22.43
N ALA A 79 1.93 8.31 -21.80
CA ALA A 79 3.39 8.20 -21.83
C ALA A 79 3.89 6.99 -21.03
N GLU A 80 3.27 6.70 -19.88
CA GLU A 80 3.58 5.52 -19.06
C GLU A 80 3.20 4.22 -19.77
N ALA A 81 2.03 4.16 -20.42
CA ALA A 81 1.62 3.00 -21.23
C ALA A 81 2.58 2.74 -22.40
N ARG A 82 3.09 3.80 -23.06
CA ARG A 82 4.08 3.66 -24.14
C ARG A 82 5.45 3.18 -23.62
N LEU A 83 5.86 3.61 -22.43
CA LEU A 83 7.09 3.10 -21.79
C LEU A 83 6.92 1.63 -21.39
N TRP A 84 5.77 1.25 -20.85
CA TRP A 84 5.47 -0.14 -20.50
C TRP A 84 5.45 -1.05 -21.74
N ALA A 85 4.83 -0.63 -22.83
CA ALA A 85 4.87 -1.36 -24.10
C ALA A 85 6.29 -1.51 -24.66
N LYS A 86 7.15 -0.48 -24.52
CA LYS A 86 8.57 -0.58 -24.89
C LYS A 86 9.33 -1.58 -24.02
N ARG A 87 9.08 -1.59 -22.70
CA ARG A 87 9.68 -2.56 -21.77
C ARG A 87 9.25 -3.99 -22.09
N GLN A 88 7.97 -4.18 -22.38
CA GLN A 88 7.46 -5.49 -22.79
C GLN A 88 8.07 -5.95 -24.11
N ALA A 89 8.14 -5.09 -25.13
CA ALA A 89 8.77 -5.43 -26.41
C ALA A 89 10.26 -5.78 -26.26
N ARG A 90 11.00 -5.09 -25.38
CA ARG A 90 12.39 -5.45 -25.05
C ARG A 90 12.47 -6.80 -24.32
N ALA A 91 11.58 -7.07 -23.39
CA ALA A 91 11.53 -8.35 -22.69
C ALA A 91 11.23 -9.52 -23.65
N GLU A 92 10.27 -9.34 -24.57
CA GLU A 92 9.94 -10.31 -25.62
C GLU A 92 11.12 -10.50 -26.59
N ALA A 93 11.82 -9.42 -26.97
CA ALA A 93 13.01 -9.52 -27.80
C ALA A 93 14.15 -10.33 -27.14
N ARG A 94 14.37 -10.14 -25.83
CA ARG A 94 15.32 -10.95 -25.05
C ARG A 94 14.90 -12.42 -25.00
N GLU A 95 13.61 -12.68 -24.82
CA GLU A 95 13.07 -14.04 -24.75
C GLU A 95 13.23 -14.79 -26.08
N ILE A 96 12.98 -14.11 -27.20
CA ILE A 96 13.19 -14.67 -28.55
C ILE A 96 14.69 -14.97 -28.77
N ARG A 97 15.57 -14.02 -28.42
CA ARG A 97 17.02 -14.18 -28.56
C ARG A 97 17.55 -15.32 -27.69
N MET A 98 17.04 -15.50 -26.48
CA MET A 98 17.39 -16.63 -25.60
C MET A 98 16.93 -17.98 -26.17
N ARG A 99 15.73 -18.06 -26.73
CA ARG A 99 15.23 -19.29 -27.37
C ARG A 99 16.03 -19.67 -28.62
N GLU A 100 16.41 -18.68 -29.42
CA GLU A 100 17.22 -18.92 -30.63
C GLU A 100 18.65 -19.38 -30.28
N LEU A 101 19.18 -18.88 -29.16
CA LEU A 101 20.43 -19.34 -28.56
C LEU A 101 20.41 -20.80 -28.12
N GLU A 102 19.41 -21.19 -27.34
CA GLU A 102 19.24 -22.59 -26.91
C GLU A 102 19.11 -23.51 -28.13
N ARG A 103 18.44 -23.03 -29.18
CA ARG A 103 18.32 -23.76 -30.43
C ARG A 103 19.65 -23.89 -31.17
N GLN A 104 20.44 -22.81 -31.28
CA GLN A 104 21.76 -22.86 -31.91
C GLN A 104 22.72 -23.75 -31.15
N GLN A 105 22.73 -23.69 -29.81
CA GLN A 105 23.55 -24.59 -28.98
C GLN A 105 23.16 -26.05 -29.21
N ARG A 106 21.86 -26.36 -29.21
CA ARG A 106 21.37 -27.70 -29.45
C ARG A 106 21.68 -28.21 -30.87
N GLU A 107 21.53 -27.37 -31.89
CA GLU A 107 21.88 -27.72 -33.27
C GLU A 107 23.39 -27.93 -33.44
N GLN A 108 24.23 -27.18 -32.71
CA GLN A 108 25.68 -27.35 -32.70
C GLN A 108 26.11 -28.63 -31.95
N GLU A 109 25.49 -28.96 -30.82
CA GLU A 109 25.70 -30.23 -30.11
C GLU A 109 25.32 -31.41 -31.00
N GLU A 110 24.14 -31.37 -31.63
CA GLU A 110 23.70 -32.40 -32.58
C GLU A 110 24.65 -32.52 -33.78
N ASN A 111 25.23 -31.41 -34.26
CA ASN A 111 26.17 -31.43 -35.38
C ASN A 111 27.57 -31.93 -34.95
N ALA A 112 28.00 -31.63 -33.72
CA ALA A 112 29.22 -32.17 -33.13
C ALA A 112 29.09 -33.69 -32.92
N ASP A 113 27.93 -34.17 -32.45
CA ASP A 113 27.61 -35.59 -32.31
C ASP A 113 27.62 -36.30 -33.66
N ARG A 114 27.00 -35.71 -34.70
CA ARG A 114 27.04 -36.25 -36.08
C ARG A 114 28.45 -36.32 -36.64
N GLN A 115 29.29 -35.30 -36.40
CA GLN A 115 30.69 -35.31 -36.83
C GLN A 115 31.49 -36.37 -36.07
N PHE A 116 31.22 -36.57 -34.78
CA PHE A 116 31.85 -37.60 -33.98
C PHE A 116 31.47 -39.02 -34.44
N ASP A 117 30.19 -39.29 -34.72
CA ASP A 117 29.71 -40.57 -35.24
C ASP A 117 30.28 -40.89 -36.63
N MET A 118 30.38 -39.90 -37.52
CA MET A 118 30.95 -40.09 -38.85
C MET A 118 32.46 -40.42 -38.80
N LEU A 119 33.18 -39.83 -37.83
CA LEU A 119 34.59 -40.13 -37.55
C LEU A 119 34.80 -41.46 -36.83
N ALA A 120 33.86 -41.87 -35.97
CA ALA A 120 33.88 -43.18 -35.30
C ALA A 120 33.55 -44.33 -36.27
N GLY A 121 32.63 -44.10 -37.21
CA GLY A 121 32.26 -45.07 -38.26
C GLY A 121 33.33 -45.28 -39.33
N ALA A 122 34.14 -44.26 -39.64
CA ALA A 122 35.23 -44.36 -40.61
C ALA A 122 36.43 -45.22 -40.14
N GLY A 123 36.43 -45.71 -38.90
CA GLY A 123 37.47 -46.57 -38.33
C GLY A 123 37.14 -48.07 -38.27
N GLN A 124 35.97 -48.51 -38.77
CA GLN A 124 35.44 -49.87 -38.55
C GLN A 124 35.41 -50.78 -39.80
N ASP A 125 36.34 -50.65 -40.73
CA ASP A 125 36.55 -51.68 -41.78
C ASP A 125 37.86 -52.45 -41.54
N SER A 126 37.90 -53.26 -40.47
CA SER A 126 38.87 -54.36 -40.33
C SER A 126 38.33 -55.41 -39.32
N PRO A 127 37.99 -56.64 -39.74
CA PRO A 127 37.33 -57.60 -38.86
C PRO A 127 38.33 -58.54 -38.20
N VAL A 128 38.68 -58.33 -36.91
CA VAL A 128 39.29 -59.39 -36.07
C VAL A 128 38.91 -59.21 -34.59
N VAL A 129 37.96 -60.07 -34.15
CA VAL A 129 37.85 -60.79 -32.87
C VAL A 129 38.03 -60.05 -31.52
N GLY A 130 36.89 -59.82 -30.85
CA GLY A 130 36.61 -60.30 -29.48
C GLY A 130 37.27 -59.61 -28.27
N ALA A 131 36.46 -58.90 -27.47
CA ALA A 131 36.09 -59.29 -26.08
C ALA A 131 35.71 -58.10 -25.18
N ALA A 132 34.68 -58.35 -24.37
CA ALA A 132 34.38 -57.77 -23.06
C ALA A 132 33.89 -56.31 -22.97
N ALA A 133 32.57 -56.22 -22.84
CA ALA A 133 31.88 -55.16 -22.12
C ALA A 133 32.40 -55.04 -20.68
N VAL A 134 32.70 -53.81 -20.24
CA VAL A 134 32.55 -53.41 -18.83
C VAL A 134 31.98 -52.00 -18.81
N ALA A 135 30.73 -51.91 -18.38
CA ALA A 135 30.09 -50.68 -17.97
C ALA A 135 30.73 -50.18 -16.67
N VAL A 136 31.07 -48.89 -16.60
CA VAL A 136 31.26 -48.19 -15.32
C VAL A 136 30.48 -46.89 -15.39
N GLY A 137 29.45 -46.84 -14.55
CA GLY A 137 28.55 -45.72 -14.40
C GLY A 137 29.19 -44.50 -13.72
N ALA A 138 28.52 -43.39 -13.94
CA ALA A 138 28.73 -42.12 -13.28
C ALA A 138 28.52 -42.21 -11.75
N ALA A 139 29.39 -41.55 -10.99
CA ALA A 139 29.06 -40.97 -9.69
C ALA A 139 30.05 -39.87 -9.28
N LEU A 140 29.54 -38.65 -9.34
CA LEU A 140 29.74 -37.44 -8.53
C LEU A 140 30.62 -37.47 -7.25
N SER A 141 31.38 -36.38 -7.12
CA SER A 141 31.51 -35.48 -5.94
C SER A 141 32.53 -35.74 -4.80
N SER A 142 33.49 -34.81 -4.77
CA SER A 142 33.80 -33.88 -3.66
C SER A 142 34.92 -34.17 -2.63
N VAL A 143 35.57 -33.05 -2.27
CA VAL A 143 36.41 -32.73 -1.10
C VAL A 143 37.93 -32.95 -1.23
N GLY A 144 38.61 -31.83 -1.49
CA GLY A 144 39.43 -31.13 -0.47
C GLY A 144 40.81 -31.71 -0.11
N GLY A 145 41.85 -30.87 -0.23
CA GLY A 145 43.11 -31.02 0.50
C GLY A 145 44.35 -30.81 -0.37
N GLY A 146 44.98 -29.65 -0.25
CA GLY A 146 46.25 -29.37 -0.93
C GLY A 146 47.43 -30.11 -0.30
N SER A 147 48.44 -30.44 -1.12
CA SER A 147 49.84 -30.09 -0.87
C SER A 147 50.70 -30.55 -2.05
N ALA A 148 51.52 -29.62 -2.52
CA ALA A 148 52.91 -29.75 -2.98
C ALA A 148 53.38 -30.97 -3.81
N VAL A 149 54.27 -30.63 -4.75
CA VAL A 149 55.52 -31.35 -5.13
C VAL A 149 55.61 -31.73 -6.62
N ARG A 150 56.65 -31.12 -7.24
CA ARG A 150 57.46 -31.54 -8.40
C ARG A 150 56.92 -31.37 -9.83
N THR A 151 57.37 -30.28 -10.42
CA THR A 151 57.86 -30.24 -11.81
C THR A 151 59.19 -31.01 -11.95
N PRO A 152 59.41 -31.77 -13.04
CA PRO A 152 60.74 -32.03 -13.54
C PRO A 152 61.10 -31.00 -14.61
N ARG A 153 62.19 -30.27 -14.35
CA ARG A 153 63.01 -29.59 -15.36
C ARG A 153 63.63 -30.63 -16.29
N SER A 154 63.56 -30.39 -17.59
CA SER A 154 64.43 -30.97 -18.62
C SER A 154 64.50 -29.93 -19.76
N ALA A 155 65.40 -28.95 -19.66
CA ALA A 155 66.76 -28.99 -20.19
C ALA A 155 66.81 -29.08 -21.72
N ALA A 156 66.54 -27.95 -22.37
CA ALA A 156 67.02 -27.69 -23.73
C ALA A 156 68.56 -27.70 -23.73
N ARG A 157 69.16 -28.66 -24.43
CA ARG A 157 70.56 -28.62 -24.85
C ARG A 157 70.60 -28.49 -26.36
N TYR A 158 70.75 -27.26 -26.84
CA TYR A 158 71.40 -26.98 -28.11
C TYR A 158 72.88 -27.30 -27.96
N MET A 159 73.38 -28.31 -28.68
CA MET A 159 74.78 -28.38 -29.07
C MET A 159 74.84 -28.80 -30.53
N SER A 160 75.19 -27.83 -31.35
CA SER A 160 75.79 -28.02 -32.67
C SER A 160 77.01 -28.95 -32.53
N SER A 161 77.07 -30.02 -33.33
CA SER A 161 78.35 -30.59 -33.76
C SER A 161 78.20 -31.17 -35.16
N ARG A 162 78.99 -30.60 -36.06
CA ARG A 162 79.19 -31.03 -37.44
C ARG A 162 79.95 -32.37 -37.46
N ARG A 163 79.80 -33.09 -38.58
CA ARG A 163 80.52 -34.30 -39.05
C ARG A 163 79.88 -35.64 -38.65
N SER A 164 79.28 -36.33 -39.62
CA SER A 164 79.95 -37.44 -40.32
C SER A 164 79.04 -37.96 -41.45
N SER A 165 79.62 -38.19 -42.61
CA SER A 165 79.05 -38.86 -43.79
C SER A 165 79.07 -40.37 -43.63
N GLU A 166 78.14 -41.07 -44.31
CA GLU A 166 78.07 -42.50 -44.75
C GLU A 166 76.62 -42.98 -44.56
N ASP A 167 75.76 -42.89 -45.59
CA ASP A 167 75.46 -43.93 -46.59
C ASP A 167 75.14 -45.31 -45.97
N SER A 168 73.84 -45.64 -45.81
CA SER A 168 73.33 -47.03 -45.71
C SER A 168 71.80 -47.06 -45.56
N LEU A 169 71.07 -47.38 -46.63
CA LEU A 169 69.76 -48.07 -46.72
C LEU A 169 68.85 -48.11 -45.47
N GLU A 170 68.20 -47.00 -45.11
CA GLU A 170 67.10 -46.91 -44.12
C GLU A 170 65.89 -46.13 -44.69
N ASP A 171 65.51 -46.39 -45.95
CA ASP A 171 64.39 -45.71 -46.61
C ASP A 171 63.02 -46.13 -46.03
N THR A 172 62.95 -47.25 -45.30
CA THR A 172 61.73 -47.70 -44.63
C THR A 172 61.52 -47.07 -43.25
N GLY A 173 62.59 -46.63 -42.57
CA GLY A 173 62.57 -45.92 -41.29
C GLY A 173 62.20 -44.45 -41.46
N SER A 174 62.88 -43.75 -42.37
CA SER A 174 62.61 -42.35 -42.73
C SER A 174 61.17 -42.12 -43.20
N LEU A 175 60.65 -43.02 -44.04
CA LEU A 175 59.28 -42.94 -44.54
C LEU A 175 58.23 -43.25 -43.46
N ARG A 176 58.60 -44.05 -42.44
CA ARG A 176 57.76 -44.34 -41.27
C ARG A 176 57.78 -43.17 -40.28
N GLU A 177 58.92 -42.54 -40.05
CA GLU A 177 59.07 -41.33 -39.24
C GLU A 177 58.32 -40.14 -39.84
N LEU A 178 58.46 -39.89 -41.15
CA LEU A 178 57.67 -38.87 -41.86
C LEU A 178 56.17 -39.14 -41.80
N ARG A 179 55.75 -40.41 -41.83
CA ARG A 179 54.34 -40.79 -41.62
C ARG A 179 53.87 -40.54 -40.18
N HIS A 180 54.74 -40.72 -39.19
CA HIS A 180 54.43 -40.41 -37.79
C HIS A 180 54.37 -38.90 -37.56
N GLU A 181 55.30 -38.13 -38.11
CA GLU A 181 55.29 -36.66 -38.07
C GLU A 181 54.06 -36.08 -38.77
N LEU A 182 53.70 -36.63 -39.94
CA LEU A 182 52.47 -36.26 -40.64
C LEU A 182 51.23 -36.50 -39.76
N LYS A 183 51.13 -37.69 -39.14
CA LYS A 183 50.04 -38.00 -38.20
C LYS A 183 50.02 -37.06 -36.99
N GLU A 184 51.18 -36.72 -36.44
CA GLU A 184 51.24 -35.77 -35.33
C GLU A 184 50.79 -34.36 -35.73
N VAL A 185 51.15 -33.91 -36.93
CA VAL A 185 50.72 -32.61 -37.47
C VAL A 185 49.21 -32.64 -37.77
N GLU A 186 48.69 -33.73 -38.33
CA GLU A 186 47.25 -33.95 -38.53
C GLU A 186 46.48 -33.93 -37.21
N GLU A 187 46.99 -34.59 -36.16
CA GLU A 187 46.38 -34.56 -34.82
C GLU A 187 46.44 -33.18 -34.18
N LYS A 188 47.56 -32.45 -34.33
CA LYS A 188 47.70 -31.07 -33.84
C LYS A 188 46.74 -30.13 -34.57
N PHE A 189 46.59 -30.28 -35.88
CA PHE A 189 45.64 -29.52 -36.69
C PHE A 189 44.19 -29.82 -36.28
N ARG A 190 43.85 -31.09 -36.08
CA ARG A 190 42.53 -31.50 -35.56
C ARG A 190 42.24 -30.88 -34.20
N LYS A 191 43.19 -30.95 -33.25
CA LYS A 191 43.05 -30.32 -31.91
C LYS A 191 42.87 -28.81 -32.01
N ALA A 192 43.62 -28.15 -32.89
CA ALA A 192 43.50 -26.70 -33.12
C ALA A 192 42.14 -26.33 -33.72
N MET A 193 41.61 -27.11 -34.67
CA MET A 193 40.28 -26.89 -35.24
C MET A 193 39.18 -27.04 -34.18
N ILE A 194 39.24 -28.08 -33.33
CA ILE A 194 38.28 -28.28 -32.24
C ILE A 194 38.35 -27.13 -31.23
N ALA A 195 39.56 -26.72 -30.84
CA ALA A 195 39.75 -25.59 -29.93
C ALA A 195 39.26 -24.26 -30.53
N ASN A 196 39.47 -24.04 -31.83
CA ASN A 196 38.98 -22.85 -32.51
C ASN A 196 37.45 -22.80 -32.57
N ALA A 197 36.81 -23.94 -32.88
CA ALA A 197 35.35 -24.06 -32.82
C ALA A 197 34.80 -23.80 -31.40
N GLN A 198 35.47 -24.32 -30.37
CA GLN A 198 35.09 -24.04 -28.98
C GLN A 198 35.20 -22.54 -28.64
N LEU A 199 36.28 -21.88 -29.08
CA LEU A 199 36.48 -20.45 -28.85
C LEU A 199 35.43 -19.60 -29.57
N ASP A 200 34.99 -19.99 -30.76
CA ASP A 200 33.91 -19.30 -31.47
C ASP A 200 32.55 -19.46 -30.74
N ASN A 201 32.29 -20.63 -30.16
CA ASN A 201 31.11 -20.87 -29.30
C ASN A 201 31.17 -20.03 -28.01
N ASP A 202 32.31 -20.00 -27.33
CA ASP A 202 32.48 -19.18 -26.13
C ASP A 202 32.37 -17.68 -26.44
N LYS A 203 32.90 -17.23 -27.58
CA LYS A 203 32.82 -15.84 -28.06
C LYS A 203 31.37 -15.45 -28.36
N THR A 204 30.62 -16.31 -29.04
CA THR A 204 29.20 -16.06 -29.32
C THR A 204 28.41 -16.00 -28.01
N ALA A 205 28.58 -16.97 -27.11
CA ALA A 205 27.95 -16.96 -25.80
C ALA A 205 28.24 -15.67 -25.00
N GLN A 206 29.50 -15.24 -24.95
CA GLN A 206 29.88 -13.99 -24.28
C GLN A 206 29.29 -12.75 -24.95
N THR A 207 29.21 -12.73 -26.27
CA THR A 207 28.61 -11.60 -27.01
C THR A 207 27.14 -11.42 -26.61
N TYR A 208 26.39 -12.51 -26.50
CA TYR A 208 25.00 -12.44 -26.05
C TYR A 208 24.85 -12.03 -24.59
N GLN A 209 25.75 -12.49 -23.71
CA GLN A 209 25.74 -12.05 -22.32
C GLN A 209 25.94 -10.54 -22.22
N ILE A 210 26.83 -9.96 -23.04
CA ILE A 210 27.04 -8.51 -23.13
C ILE A 210 25.76 -7.81 -23.60
N GLU A 211 25.09 -8.33 -24.63
CA GLU A 211 23.83 -7.75 -25.13
C GLU A 211 22.73 -7.77 -24.06
N LEU A 212 22.55 -8.88 -23.35
CA LEU A 212 21.56 -8.99 -22.27
C LEU A 212 21.86 -8.01 -21.13
N LEU A 213 23.13 -7.86 -20.76
CA LEU A 213 23.56 -6.90 -19.74
C LEU A 213 23.35 -5.46 -20.20
N ASN A 214 23.61 -5.13 -21.47
CA ASN A 214 23.36 -3.81 -22.03
C ASN A 214 21.87 -3.48 -21.98
N ASP A 215 21.01 -4.39 -22.42
CA ASP A 215 19.57 -4.17 -22.34
C ASP A 215 19.16 -3.94 -20.86
N ARG A 216 19.72 -4.70 -19.91
CA ARG A 216 19.39 -4.56 -18.48
C ARG A 216 19.85 -3.22 -17.92
N LEU A 217 21.01 -2.72 -18.36
CA LEU A 217 21.49 -1.38 -18.01
C LEU A 217 20.53 -0.31 -18.54
N GLU A 218 20.09 -0.40 -19.79
CA GLU A 218 19.12 0.56 -20.36
C GLU A 218 17.80 0.61 -19.58
N GLU A 219 17.28 -0.55 -19.16
CA GLU A 219 16.07 -0.60 -18.31
C GLU A 219 16.28 0.09 -16.97
N LEU A 220 17.41 -0.18 -16.30
CA LEU A 220 17.73 0.44 -15.02
C LEU A 220 17.92 1.97 -15.15
N GLU A 221 18.50 2.44 -16.25
CA GLU A 221 18.63 3.87 -16.54
C GLU A 221 17.26 4.53 -16.73
N GLU A 222 16.35 3.89 -17.46
CA GLU A 222 14.98 4.37 -17.64
C GLU A 222 14.17 4.38 -16.33
N GLU A 223 14.27 3.33 -15.53
CA GLU A 223 13.66 3.23 -14.20
C GLU A 223 14.17 4.34 -13.28
N HIS A 224 15.48 4.55 -13.24
CA HIS A 224 16.10 5.60 -12.44
C HIS A 224 15.69 7.00 -12.91
N ALA A 225 15.61 7.24 -14.23
CA ALA A 225 15.11 8.49 -14.77
C ALA A 225 13.63 8.73 -14.41
N SER A 226 12.81 7.70 -14.42
CA SER A 226 11.41 7.75 -14.00
C SER A 226 11.28 8.07 -12.51
N LEU A 227 12.00 7.35 -11.64
CA LEU A 227 12.02 7.57 -10.19
C LEU A 227 12.50 9.00 -9.85
N LYS A 228 13.49 9.52 -10.56
CA LYS A 228 13.93 10.92 -10.39
C LYS A 228 12.85 11.94 -10.73
N ARG A 229 12.02 11.69 -11.75
CA ARG A 229 10.89 12.58 -12.09
C ARG A 229 9.81 12.49 -11.02
N GLU A 230 9.42 11.28 -10.62
CA GLU A 230 8.42 11.06 -9.58
C GLU A 230 8.84 11.71 -8.25
N HIS A 231 10.10 11.57 -7.84
CA HIS A 231 10.62 12.24 -6.66
C HIS A 231 10.46 13.76 -6.73
N ARG A 232 10.76 14.38 -7.89
CA ARG A 232 10.58 15.83 -8.07
C ARG A 232 9.11 16.24 -7.96
N ASP A 233 8.20 15.45 -8.52
CA ASP A 233 6.77 15.73 -8.44
C ASP A 233 6.25 15.56 -7.00
N LYS A 234 6.69 14.51 -6.28
CA LYS A 234 6.38 14.33 -4.86
C LYS A 234 6.92 15.46 -3.98
N CYS A 235 8.11 16.00 -4.28
CA CYS A 235 8.61 17.19 -3.59
C CYS A 235 7.71 18.42 -3.83
N ARG A 236 7.23 18.63 -5.06
CA ARG A 236 6.31 19.73 -5.38
C ARG A 236 4.98 19.59 -4.66
N GLU A 237 4.39 18.39 -4.66
CA GLU A 237 3.16 18.08 -3.93
C GLU A 237 3.34 18.32 -2.42
N HIS A 238 4.47 17.88 -1.85
CA HIS A 238 4.79 18.09 -0.44
C HIS A 238 4.88 19.58 -0.09
N GLU A 239 5.55 20.39 -0.92
CA GLU A 239 5.60 21.84 -0.71
C GLU A 239 4.23 22.51 -0.82
N GLN A 240 3.38 22.08 -1.76
CA GLN A 240 2.02 22.58 -1.88
C GLN A 240 1.18 22.25 -0.64
N LEU A 241 1.20 21.00 -0.19
CA LEU A 241 0.52 20.57 1.03
C LEU A 241 1.04 21.33 2.25
N LYS A 242 2.35 21.56 2.35
CA LYS A 242 2.94 22.34 3.44
C LYS A 242 2.39 23.77 3.48
N ARG A 243 2.24 24.43 2.32
CA ARG A 243 1.63 25.78 2.22
C ARG A 243 0.16 25.76 2.65
N LEU A 244 -0.62 24.79 2.17
CA LEU A 244 -2.03 24.65 2.53
C LEU A 244 -2.22 24.35 4.02
N CYS A 245 -1.39 23.48 4.61
CA CYS A 245 -1.41 23.23 6.05
C CYS A 245 -1.04 24.47 6.87
N ALA A 246 -0.18 25.35 6.38
CA ALA A 246 0.12 26.61 7.05
C ALA A 246 -1.10 27.55 7.01
N GLN A 247 -1.73 27.71 5.84
CA GLN A 247 -2.94 28.51 5.66
C GLN A 247 -4.08 28.05 6.58
N LEU A 248 -4.36 26.74 6.61
CA LEU A 248 -5.40 26.18 7.48
C LEU A 248 -5.10 26.36 8.97
N LYS A 249 -3.82 26.37 9.37
CA LYS A 249 -3.43 26.66 10.75
C LYS A 249 -3.74 28.12 11.09
N ASP A 250 -3.40 29.04 10.20
CA ASP A 250 -3.68 30.46 10.39
C ASP A 250 -5.19 30.71 10.47
N GLU A 251 -5.98 30.13 9.56
CA GLU A 251 -7.45 30.18 9.60
C GLU A 251 -8.04 29.60 10.88
N LEU A 252 -7.53 28.46 11.35
CA LEU A 252 -7.95 27.85 12.61
C LEU A 252 -7.64 28.76 13.80
N THR A 253 -6.48 29.42 13.81
CA THR A 253 -6.14 30.37 14.88
C THR A 253 -7.03 31.60 14.86
N ALA A 254 -7.35 32.13 13.68
CA ALA A 254 -8.28 33.25 13.53
C ALA A 254 -9.68 32.88 14.02
N ALA A 255 -10.22 31.72 13.60
CA ALA A 255 -11.53 31.24 14.04
C ALA A 255 -11.59 31.00 15.56
N LYS A 256 -10.51 30.47 16.16
CA LYS A 256 -10.42 30.33 17.62
C LYS A 256 -10.43 31.68 18.33
N PHE A 257 -9.72 32.68 17.81
CA PHE A 257 -9.73 34.02 18.37
C PHE A 257 -11.12 34.66 18.28
N GLU A 258 -11.80 34.54 17.14
CA GLU A 258 -13.17 35.05 16.96
C GLU A 258 -14.17 34.38 17.91
N LEU A 259 -14.06 33.06 18.12
CA LEU A 259 -14.88 32.34 19.10
C LEU A 259 -14.59 32.79 20.53
N GLN A 260 -13.33 32.93 20.91
CA GLN A 260 -12.94 33.43 22.23
C GLN A 260 -13.48 34.85 22.49
N GLU A 261 -13.42 35.72 21.49
CA GLU A 261 -13.95 37.08 21.61
C GLU A 261 -15.49 37.06 21.72
N ARG A 262 -16.17 36.19 20.97
CA ARG A 262 -17.62 35.97 21.13
C ARG A 262 -17.97 35.47 22.53
N ASP A 263 -17.27 34.48 23.05
CA ASP A 263 -17.51 33.91 24.38
C ASP A 263 -17.24 34.95 25.48
N ARG A 264 -16.19 35.74 25.30
CA ARG A 264 -15.89 36.89 26.18
C ARG A 264 -17.02 37.91 26.18
N LEU A 265 -17.52 38.32 25.01
CA LEU A 265 -18.62 39.27 24.90
C LEU A 265 -19.91 38.71 25.51
N ILE A 266 -20.20 37.42 25.31
CA ILE A 266 -21.34 36.74 25.95
C ILE A 266 -21.23 36.82 27.48
N ALA A 267 -20.05 36.52 28.03
CA ALA A 267 -19.79 36.60 29.46
C ALA A 267 -19.86 38.02 30.00
N GLU A 268 -19.28 39.01 29.31
CA GLU A 268 -19.34 40.43 29.70
C GLU A 268 -20.77 40.98 29.71
N LYS A 269 -21.65 40.45 28.85
CA LYS A 269 -23.09 40.78 28.85
C LYS A 269 -23.90 40.00 29.88
N GLY A 270 -23.27 39.12 30.67
CA GLY A 270 -23.94 38.31 31.70
C GLY A 270 -24.92 37.30 31.12
N LEU A 271 -24.70 36.88 29.87
CA LEU A 271 -25.52 35.88 29.19
C LEU A 271 -24.92 34.48 29.44
N VAL A 272 -25.81 33.51 29.62
CA VAL A 272 -25.49 32.10 29.87
C VAL A 272 -26.24 31.26 28.84
N ILE A 273 -25.60 30.20 28.36
CA ILE A 273 -26.19 29.25 27.43
C ILE A 273 -27.05 28.27 28.23
N VAL A 274 -28.32 28.17 27.88
CA VAL A 274 -29.24 27.17 28.42
C VAL A 274 -29.59 26.19 27.30
N GLU A 275 -29.44 24.91 27.61
CA GLU A 275 -29.78 23.82 26.70
C GLU A 275 -31.28 23.51 26.78
N GLY A 276 -31.95 23.50 25.63
CA GLY A 276 -33.28 22.96 25.43
C GLY A 276 -33.15 21.55 24.87
N VAL A 277 -33.60 20.57 25.65
CA VAL A 277 -33.82 19.21 25.15
C VAL A 277 -35.17 19.23 24.45
N GLU A 278 -35.22 18.94 23.14
CA GLU A 278 -36.49 18.65 22.48
C GLU A 278 -36.76 17.14 22.52
N GLU A 279 -38.02 16.78 22.81
CA GLU A 279 -38.50 15.39 22.84
C GLU A 279 -38.63 14.77 21.43
N ASP A 280 -38.49 15.59 20.38
CA ASP A 280 -38.72 15.19 18.99
C ASP A 280 -37.45 14.64 18.34
N GLY A 281 -37.01 13.43 18.75
CA GLY A 281 -36.28 12.40 17.98
C GLY A 281 -35.11 12.76 17.03
N SER A 282 -34.69 14.02 16.94
CA SER A 282 -33.76 14.57 15.95
C SER A 282 -32.37 14.83 16.54
N GLY A 283 -32.22 14.70 17.87
CA GLY A 283 -30.93 14.78 18.55
C GLY A 283 -30.27 16.17 18.53
N GLU A 284 -30.94 17.19 18.01
CA GLU A 284 -30.38 18.54 17.89
C GLU A 284 -30.68 19.35 19.16
N VAL A 285 -29.66 19.53 20.00
CA VAL A 285 -29.77 20.31 21.25
C VAL A 285 -29.87 21.80 20.90
N LYS A 286 -31.07 22.37 20.98
CA LYS A 286 -31.27 23.81 20.79
C LYS A 286 -30.69 24.56 22.00
N ARG A 287 -29.87 25.56 21.74
CA ARG A 287 -29.21 26.38 22.77
C ARG A 287 -29.70 27.81 22.68
N ALA A 288 -30.09 28.37 23.82
CA ALA A 288 -30.52 29.76 23.92
C ALA A 288 -29.59 30.54 24.84
N LEU A 289 -29.33 31.80 24.50
CA LEU A 289 -28.65 32.74 25.39
C LEU A 289 -29.70 33.46 26.23
N VAL A 290 -29.59 33.36 27.55
CA VAL A 290 -30.44 34.06 28.51
C VAL A 290 -29.57 34.75 29.56
N THR A 291 -30.09 35.77 30.23
CA THR A 291 -29.35 36.39 31.35
C THR A 291 -29.16 35.37 32.49
N ALA A 292 -28.09 35.54 33.27
CA ALA A 292 -27.83 34.67 34.42
C ALA A 292 -28.99 34.62 35.43
N GLU A 293 -29.73 35.74 35.58
CA GLU A 293 -30.92 35.79 36.43
C GLU A 293 -32.06 34.95 35.86
N ASN A 294 -32.34 35.06 34.55
CA ASN A 294 -33.36 34.26 33.90
C ASN A 294 -33.01 32.77 33.88
N ALA A 295 -31.73 32.42 33.74
CA ALA A 295 -31.27 31.04 33.85
C ALA A 295 -31.61 30.44 35.23
N LYS A 296 -31.35 31.18 36.32
CA LYS A 296 -31.71 30.77 37.68
C LYS A 296 -33.21 30.66 37.90
N LEU A 297 -34.01 31.58 37.34
CA LEU A 297 -35.47 31.47 37.38
C LEU A 297 -35.92 30.21 36.62
N LEU A 298 -35.35 29.94 35.45
CA LEU A 298 -35.68 28.73 34.70
C LEU A 298 -35.28 27.44 35.43
N GLU A 299 -34.35 27.44 36.38
CA GLU A 299 -34.10 26.29 37.25
C GLU A 299 -35.26 26.04 38.24
N THR A 300 -35.95 27.08 38.69
CA THR A 300 -37.08 26.93 39.64
C THR A 300 -38.34 26.36 38.99
N ALA A 301 -38.50 26.48 37.67
CA ALA A 301 -39.59 25.88 36.90
C ALA A 301 -39.49 24.34 36.76
N GLY A 302 -38.43 23.74 37.30
CA GLY A 302 -38.15 22.31 37.25
C GLY A 302 -37.58 21.86 35.91
N GLU A 303 -37.64 20.56 35.64
CA GLU A 303 -37.07 19.95 34.42
C GLU A 303 -37.98 20.13 33.19
N GLY A 304 -37.37 20.09 32.01
CA GLY A 304 -38.02 20.19 30.70
C GLY A 304 -37.31 21.11 29.73
N SER A 305 -37.78 21.13 28.48
CA SER A 305 -37.29 22.06 27.47
C SER A 305 -37.44 23.52 27.93
N LEU A 306 -36.69 24.44 27.32
CA LEU A 306 -36.82 25.87 27.62
C LEU A 306 -38.28 26.32 27.46
N ASP A 307 -38.94 25.88 26.39
CA ASP A 307 -40.32 26.23 26.09
C ASP A 307 -41.30 25.66 27.11
N VAL A 308 -41.09 24.42 27.58
CA VAL A 308 -41.90 23.79 28.64
C VAL A 308 -41.79 24.59 29.95
N ARG A 309 -40.57 25.00 30.32
CA ARG A 309 -40.33 25.79 31.53
C ARG A 309 -40.95 27.19 31.44
N LEU A 310 -40.87 27.84 30.28
CA LEU A 310 -41.55 29.12 30.03
C LEU A 310 -43.08 28.98 30.06
N ALA A 311 -43.62 27.88 29.52
CA ALA A 311 -45.06 27.61 29.54
C ALA A 311 -45.60 27.41 30.97
N LYS A 312 -44.84 26.74 31.85
CA LYS A 312 -45.17 26.61 33.29
C LYS A 312 -45.30 27.99 33.95
N PHE A 313 -44.31 28.86 33.76
CA PHE A 313 -44.37 30.23 34.29
C PHE A 313 -45.54 31.04 33.75
N ALA A 314 -45.87 30.88 32.46
CA ALA A 314 -47.02 31.55 31.87
C ALA A 314 -48.34 31.09 32.52
N LYS A 315 -48.47 29.79 32.80
CA LYS A 315 -49.63 29.21 33.47
C LYS A 315 -49.76 29.69 34.92
N GLU A 316 -48.70 29.59 35.71
CA GLU A 316 -48.67 30.08 37.09
C GLU A 316 -49.01 31.57 37.19
N LYS A 317 -48.48 32.38 36.25
CA LYS A 317 -48.83 33.80 36.15
C LYS A 317 -50.31 34.02 35.89
N SER A 318 -50.94 33.22 35.02
CA SER A 318 -52.38 33.30 34.76
C SER A 318 -53.19 32.93 35.99
N GLU A 319 -52.83 31.85 36.68
CA GLU A 319 -53.51 31.39 37.90
C GLU A 319 -53.43 32.43 39.03
N LEU A 320 -52.26 33.04 39.24
CA LEU A 320 -52.10 34.13 40.21
C LEU A 320 -52.88 35.38 39.82
N GLN A 321 -52.98 35.71 38.52
CA GLN A 321 -53.79 36.82 38.03
C GLN A 321 -55.29 36.57 38.26
N ASP A 322 -55.75 35.33 38.07
CA ASP A 322 -57.13 34.93 38.35
C ASP A 322 -57.43 34.99 39.85
N GLN A 323 -56.51 34.52 40.70
CA GLN A 323 -56.62 34.64 42.17
C GLN A 323 -56.67 36.11 42.62
N ILE A 324 -55.81 36.97 42.08
CA ILE A 324 -55.85 38.42 42.38
C ILE A 324 -57.18 39.03 41.94
N SER A 325 -57.71 38.63 40.79
CA SER A 325 -58.99 39.12 40.28
C SER A 325 -60.15 38.65 41.16
N HIS A 326 -60.12 37.39 41.60
CA HIS A 326 -61.09 36.81 42.52
C HIS A 326 -61.06 37.50 43.90
N LEU A 327 -59.87 37.63 44.51
CA LEU A 327 -59.70 38.33 45.79
C LEU A 327 -60.11 39.80 45.72
N LYS A 328 -59.89 40.48 44.57
CA LYS A 328 -60.40 41.84 44.36
C LYS A 328 -61.92 41.87 44.32
N LEU A 329 -62.56 40.89 43.67
CA LEU A 329 -64.02 40.77 43.65
C LEU A 329 -64.56 40.50 45.06
N GLU A 330 -63.97 39.57 45.80
CA GLU A 330 -64.33 39.27 47.20
C GLU A 330 -64.14 40.47 48.12
N LEU A 331 -63.06 41.24 47.95
CA LEU A 331 -62.82 42.48 48.70
C LEU A 331 -63.89 43.54 48.39
N GLU A 332 -64.30 43.66 47.12
CA GLU A 332 -65.37 44.57 46.70
C GLU A 332 -66.74 44.11 47.24
N GLU A 333 -66.97 42.80 47.26
CA GLU A 333 -68.12 42.19 47.91
C GLU A 333 -68.13 42.41 49.42
N GLU A 334 -67.00 42.28 50.13
CA GLU A 334 -66.94 42.53 51.58
C GLU A 334 -67.06 44.02 51.93
N LYS A 335 -66.52 44.91 51.08
CA LYS A 335 -66.77 46.35 51.20
C LYS A 335 -68.24 46.70 50.99
N SER A 336 -68.94 45.99 50.10
CA SER A 336 -70.37 46.18 49.86
C SER A 336 -71.24 45.48 50.93
N LYS A 337 -70.82 44.35 51.50
CA LYS A 337 -71.45 43.64 52.64
C LYS A 337 -71.27 44.39 53.95
N ARG A 338 -70.14 45.06 54.20
CA ARG A 338 -69.97 45.99 55.35
C ARG A 338 -70.92 47.19 55.35
N ARG A 339 -71.69 47.42 54.29
CA ARG A 339 -72.82 48.37 54.27
C ARG A 339 -74.16 47.78 54.76
N LYS A 340 -74.21 46.51 55.20
CA LYS A 340 -75.38 45.89 55.84
C LYS A 340 -74.97 45.12 57.10
N PRO A 341 -75.52 45.42 58.28
CA PRO A 341 -75.24 44.65 59.49
C PRO A 341 -76.16 43.43 59.57
N GLY A 342 -75.57 42.27 59.84
CA GLY A 342 -76.28 41.09 60.34
C GLY A 342 -76.12 39.85 59.47
N SER A 343 -75.31 38.91 59.92
CA SER A 343 -75.81 37.60 60.37
C SER A 343 -74.63 36.72 60.80
N ILE A 344 -74.74 36.24 62.04
CA ILE A 344 -73.93 35.16 62.62
C ILE A 344 -74.27 33.85 61.90
N GLY A 345 -73.30 32.96 61.74
CA GLY A 345 -73.55 31.60 61.25
C GLY A 345 -72.31 30.71 61.31
N HIS A 346 -72.21 29.92 62.39
CA HIS A 346 -71.34 28.76 62.57
C HIS A 346 -71.18 27.88 61.31
N LEU A 347 -70.00 27.28 61.13
CA LEU A 347 -69.90 25.88 60.69
C LEU A 347 -68.53 25.28 61.05
N ASN A 348 -68.55 24.47 62.12
CA ASN A 348 -67.60 23.39 62.31
C ASN A 348 -67.83 22.35 61.21
N GLY A 349 -66.77 21.95 60.51
CA GLY A 349 -66.72 20.74 59.69
C GLY A 349 -65.69 19.78 60.26
N PRO A 350 -65.94 18.45 60.29
CA PRO A 350 -65.16 17.50 61.08
C PRO A 350 -63.81 17.19 60.44
N SER A 351 -62.80 17.00 61.28
CA SER A 351 -61.52 16.41 60.89
C SER A 351 -61.77 15.05 60.26
N SER A 352 -61.60 14.96 58.93
CA SER A 352 -61.70 13.72 58.18
C SER A 352 -60.43 12.90 58.42
N ASP A 353 -60.46 12.04 59.43
CA ASP A 353 -59.42 11.05 59.72
C ASP A 353 -59.18 10.07 58.55
N TYR A 354 -60.04 10.09 57.52
CA TYR A 354 -59.91 9.28 56.31
C TYR A 354 -58.87 9.82 55.31
N ASP A 355 -58.53 11.11 55.35
CA ASP A 355 -57.65 11.73 54.34
C ASP A 355 -56.16 11.51 54.66
N TYR A 356 -55.82 11.38 55.95
CA TYR A 356 -54.45 11.14 56.38
C TYR A 356 -53.98 9.72 56.06
N ASP A 357 -54.85 8.72 56.23
CA ASP A 357 -54.53 7.32 55.91
C ASP A 357 -54.35 7.09 54.40
N ASP A 358 -55.12 7.77 53.55
CA ASP A 358 -54.98 7.69 52.09
C ASP A 358 -53.74 8.47 51.61
N LEU A 359 -53.43 9.64 52.17
CA LEU A 359 -52.16 10.33 51.93
C LEU A 359 -50.95 9.50 52.36
N GLN A 360 -51.04 8.84 53.53
CA GLN A 360 -49.99 7.97 54.06
C GLN A 360 -49.77 6.74 53.16
N ARG A 361 -50.84 6.17 52.61
CA ARG A 361 -50.77 5.06 51.64
C ARG A 361 -50.15 5.49 50.31
N GLU A 362 -50.56 6.63 49.75
CA GLU A 362 -50.01 7.12 48.49
C GLU A 362 -48.53 7.53 48.65
N ALA A 363 -48.16 8.15 49.77
CA ALA A 363 -46.77 8.42 50.13
C ALA A 363 -45.95 7.13 50.27
N SER A 364 -46.52 6.08 50.88
CA SER A 364 -45.86 4.78 51.02
C SER A 364 -45.66 4.07 49.67
N LYS A 365 -46.61 4.23 48.74
CA LYS A 365 -46.54 3.71 47.37
C LYS A 365 -45.48 4.45 46.55
N GLN A 366 -45.46 5.78 46.60
CA GLN A 366 -44.42 6.58 45.95
C GLN A 366 -43.03 6.24 46.48
N LEU A 367 -42.89 6.06 47.80
CA LEU A 367 -41.64 5.61 48.42
C LEU A 367 -41.19 4.25 47.89
N ALA A 368 -42.12 3.30 47.70
CA ALA A 368 -41.83 1.99 47.13
C ALA A 368 -41.36 2.10 45.67
N ASP A 369 -42.01 2.94 44.87
CA ASP A 369 -41.63 3.17 43.47
C ASP A 369 -40.24 3.83 43.35
N TYR A 370 -39.95 4.83 44.17
CA TYR A 370 -38.62 5.45 44.21
C TYR A 370 -37.55 4.46 44.67
N LYS A 371 -37.84 3.60 45.65
CA LYS A 371 -36.93 2.55 46.11
C LYS A 371 -36.64 1.54 45.00
N PHE A 372 -37.66 1.14 44.23
CA PHE A 372 -37.47 0.24 43.09
C PHE A 372 -36.64 0.88 41.97
N ARG A 373 -36.90 2.15 41.64
CA ARG A 373 -36.12 2.90 40.65
C ARG A 373 -34.67 3.07 41.09
N ALA A 374 -34.43 3.37 42.37
CA ALA A 374 -33.09 3.46 42.94
C ALA A 374 -32.34 2.13 42.83
N GLN A 375 -32.96 1.00 43.20
CA GLN A 375 -32.36 -0.33 43.05
C GLN A 375 -32.05 -0.68 41.60
N LYS A 376 -32.92 -0.31 40.66
CA LYS A 376 -32.67 -0.53 39.23
C LYS A 376 -31.49 0.31 38.74
N ALA A 377 -31.43 1.58 39.13
CA ALA A 377 -30.30 2.44 38.81
C ALA A 377 -28.98 1.92 39.41
N GLU A 378 -29.00 1.41 40.65
CA GLU A 378 -27.84 0.76 41.28
C GLU A 378 -27.37 -0.47 40.50
N GLN A 379 -28.30 -1.30 40.02
CA GLN A 379 -27.98 -2.45 39.16
C GLN A 379 -27.37 -2.01 37.83
N ASP A 380 -27.94 -1.00 37.18
CA ASP A 380 -27.42 -0.45 35.93
C ASP A 380 -26.01 0.12 36.13
N VAL A 381 -25.76 0.85 37.22
CA VAL A 381 -24.42 1.33 37.59
C VAL A 381 -23.43 0.17 37.75
N ALA A 382 -23.82 -0.92 38.43
CA ALA A 382 -22.95 -2.08 38.59
C ALA A 382 -22.60 -2.76 37.25
N THR A 383 -23.57 -2.87 36.33
CA THR A 383 -23.31 -3.41 34.99
C THR A 383 -22.41 -2.49 34.15
N LEU A 384 -22.63 -1.18 34.20
CA LEU A 384 -21.78 -0.20 33.54
C LEU A 384 -20.35 -0.24 34.08
N GLN A 385 -20.17 -0.32 35.41
CA GLN A 385 -18.84 -0.48 36.02
C GLN A 385 -18.11 -1.75 35.53
N ALA A 386 -18.82 -2.88 35.40
CA ALA A 386 -18.23 -4.10 34.85
C ALA A 386 -17.81 -3.94 33.38
N THR A 387 -18.60 -3.22 32.57
CA THR A 387 -18.23 -2.94 31.17
C THR A 387 -17.02 -2.00 31.06
N VAL A 388 -16.96 -0.96 31.90
CA VAL A 388 -15.81 -0.04 31.99
C VAL A 388 -14.54 -0.82 32.35
N ALA A 389 -14.56 -1.66 33.39
CA ALA A 389 -13.40 -2.45 33.80
C ALA A 389 -12.88 -3.38 32.68
N ARG A 390 -13.79 -3.95 31.88
CA ARG A 390 -13.42 -4.77 30.71
C ARG A 390 -12.78 -3.94 29.59
N LEU A 391 -13.33 -2.75 29.32
CA LEU A 391 -12.80 -1.83 28.32
C LEU A 391 -11.43 -1.28 28.74
N GLU A 392 -11.25 -0.91 30.00
CA GLU A 392 -9.96 -0.50 30.56
C GLU A 392 -8.90 -1.59 30.38
N SER A 393 -9.26 -2.85 30.68
CA SER A 393 -8.39 -4.00 30.45
C SER A 393 -8.03 -4.18 28.96
N GLN A 394 -8.95 -3.87 28.05
CA GLN A 394 -8.71 -3.93 26.61
C GLN A 394 -7.79 -2.80 26.14
N VAL A 395 -7.98 -1.59 26.65
CA VAL A 395 -7.09 -0.43 26.38
C VAL A 395 -5.67 -0.73 26.84
N ILE A 396 -5.49 -1.31 28.03
CA ILE A 396 -4.16 -1.70 28.53
C ILE A 396 -3.49 -2.69 27.57
N ARG A 397 -4.21 -3.73 27.12
CA ARG A 397 -3.66 -4.72 26.17
C ARG A 397 -3.31 -4.12 24.81
N TYR A 398 -4.12 -3.22 24.26
CA TYR A 398 -3.80 -2.58 22.99
C TYR A 398 -2.65 -1.60 23.11
N LYS A 399 -2.54 -0.90 24.25
CA LYS A 399 -1.41 -0.03 24.53
C LYS A 399 -0.10 -0.82 24.59
N THR A 400 -0.05 -1.91 25.34
CA THR A 400 1.16 -2.75 25.40
C THR A 400 1.50 -3.40 24.06
N ALA A 401 0.50 -3.84 23.29
CA ALA A 401 0.73 -4.36 21.94
C ALA A 401 1.30 -3.28 20.99
N ALA A 402 0.82 -2.04 21.08
CA ALA A 402 1.34 -0.93 20.30
C ALA A 402 2.79 -0.58 20.68
N GLU A 403 3.10 -0.53 21.98
CA GLU A 403 4.47 -0.29 22.49
C GLU A 403 5.46 -1.37 22.00
N VAL A 404 5.06 -2.64 22.03
CA VAL A 404 5.88 -3.75 21.50
C VAL A 404 6.08 -3.63 19.99
N SER A 405 5.04 -3.23 19.25
CA SER A 405 5.13 -3.01 17.80
C SER A 405 6.09 -1.87 17.47
N GLU A 406 6.03 -0.75 18.21
CA GLU A 406 6.93 0.39 18.04
C GLU A 406 8.40 0.01 18.28
N GLN A 407 8.68 -0.72 19.36
CA GLN A 407 10.03 -1.24 19.63
C GLN A 407 10.54 -2.14 18.50
N SER A 408 9.67 -2.98 17.92
CA SER A 408 10.04 -3.83 16.79
C SER A 408 10.35 -3.02 15.53
N GLU A 409 9.61 -1.93 15.27
CA GLU A 409 9.85 -1.04 14.13
C GLU A 409 11.19 -0.29 14.29
N GLU A 410 11.51 0.18 15.50
CA GLU A 410 12.78 0.81 15.80
C GLU A 410 13.97 -0.13 15.61
N ALA A 411 13.83 -1.40 16.02
CA ALA A 411 14.85 -2.43 15.79
C ALA A 411 15.08 -2.68 14.29
N LEU A 412 14.01 -2.82 13.51
CA LEU A 412 14.11 -2.98 12.04
C LEU A 412 14.72 -1.75 11.36
N LYS A 413 14.40 -0.53 11.83
CA LYS A 413 15.05 0.70 11.34
C LYS A 413 16.55 0.71 11.64
N ALA A 414 16.96 0.25 12.82
CA ALA A 414 18.37 0.14 13.18
C ALA A 414 19.09 -0.89 12.31
N GLU A 415 18.48 -2.05 12.08
CA GLU A 415 19.03 -3.12 11.24
C GLU A 415 19.14 -2.68 9.77
N LYS A 416 18.11 -2.00 9.23
CA LYS A 416 18.15 -1.40 7.90
C LYS A 416 19.34 -0.45 7.74
N ARG A 417 19.59 0.44 8.71
CA ARG A 417 20.73 1.36 8.68
C ARG A 417 22.07 0.61 8.72
N LYS A 418 22.14 -0.49 9.47
CA LYS A 418 23.34 -1.35 9.53
C LYS A 418 23.60 -2.01 8.18
N LEU A 419 22.59 -2.67 7.61
CA LEU A 419 22.69 -3.32 6.30
C LEU A 419 23.03 -2.32 5.19
N GLN A 420 22.47 -1.10 5.23
CA GLN A 420 22.83 -0.05 4.28
C GLN A 420 24.31 0.33 4.34
N ARG A 421 24.90 0.41 5.54
CA ARG A 421 26.34 0.64 5.69
C ARG A 421 27.16 -0.55 5.20
N GLU A 422 26.72 -1.77 5.48
CA GLU A 422 27.39 -2.99 5.01
C GLU A 422 27.40 -3.07 3.48
N VAL A 423 26.27 -2.77 2.83
CA VAL A 423 26.18 -2.69 1.36
C VAL A 423 27.12 -1.63 0.81
N TYR A 424 27.14 -0.43 1.40
CA TYR A 424 28.06 0.63 0.97
C TYR A 424 29.53 0.19 1.09
N ASN A 425 29.91 -0.42 2.21
CA ASN A 425 31.28 -0.92 2.42
C ASN A 425 31.63 -2.05 1.46
N ALA A 426 30.71 -2.98 1.19
CA ALA A 426 30.91 -4.07 0.25
C ALA A 426 31.08 -3.55 -1.19
N ASN A 427 30.29 -2.55 -1.60
CA ASN A 427 30.43 -1.90 -2.89
C ASN A 427 31.80 -1.20 -3.02
N GLN A 428 32.25 -0.51 -1.98
CA GLN A 428 33.58 0.10 -1.97
C GLN A 428 34.71 -0.95 -2.13
N GLN A 429 34.55 -2.12 -1.49
CA GLN A 429 35.50 -3.23 -1.65
C GLN A 429 35.47 -3.82 -3.07
N LEU A 430 34.27 -3.97 -3.66
CA LEU A 430 34.11 -4.41 -5.05
C LEU A 430 34.80 -3.43 -6.01
N GLU A 431 34.56 -2.13 -5.88
CA GLU A 431 35.22 -1.11 -6.71
C GLU A 431 36.74 -1.16 -6.60
N ALA A 432 37.29 -1.36 -5.39
CA ALA A 432 38.73 -1.49 -5.18
C ALA A 432 39.31 -2.75 -5.84
N LEU A 433 38.60 -3.88 -5.75
CA LEU A 433 39.00 -5.14 -6.40
C LEU A 433 38.89 -5.05 -7.92
N GLU A 434 37.84 -4.43 -8.44
CA GLU A 434 37.67 -4.17 -9.88
C GLU A 434 38.79 -3.29 -10.42
N ALA A 435 39.15 -2.20 -9.73
CA ALA A 435 40.27 -1.35 -10.09
C ALA A 435 41.60 -2.12 -10.12
N SER A 436 41.85 -2.97 -9.12
CA SER A 436 43.02 -3.86 -9.07
C SER A 436 43.03 -4.86 -10.22
N ASN A 437 41.89 -5.50 -10.51
CA ASN A 437 41.76 -6.46 -11.59
C ASN A 437 41.98 -5.80 -12.97
N VAL A 438 41.46 -4.60 -13.18
CA VAL A 438 41.73 -3.79 -14.38
C VAL A 438 43.22 -3.48 -14.52
N ALA A 439 43.90 -3.13 -13.42
CA ALA A 439 45.33 -2.86 -13.43
C ALA A 439 46.15 -4.13 -13.78
N LEU A 440 45.83 -5.26 -13.15
CA LEU A 440 46.45 -6.56 -13.42
C LEU A 440 46.21 -7.02 -14.86
N SER A 441 44.99 -6.90 -15.36
CA SER A 441 44.62 -7.21 -16.74
C SER A 441 45.40 -6.36 -17.75
N LYS A 442 45.59 -5.07 -17.48
CA LYS A 442 46.46 -4.19 -18.29
C LYS A 442 47.93 -4.62 -18.23
N ALA A 443 48.45 -4.98 -17.06
CA ALA A 443 49.82 -5.46 -16.90
C ALA A 443 50.05 -6.78 -17.65
N HIS A 444 49.10 -7.71 -17.57
CA HIS A 444 49.12 -8.97 -18.32
C HIS A 444 49.16 -8.72 -19.83
N LYS A 445 48.28 -7.85 -20.36
CA LYS A 445 48.28 -7.46 -21.78
C LYS A 445 49.63 -6.88 -22.23
N ARG A 446 50.27 -6.04 -21.40
CA ARG A 446 51.61 -5.50 -21.72
C ARG A 446 52.68 -6.60 -21.79
N LEU A 447 52.64 -7.57 -20.88
CA LEU A 447 53.57 -8.70 -20.87
C LEU A 447 53.35 -9.64 -22.05
N THR A 448 52.10 -9.91 -22.44
CA THR A 448 51.81 -10.72 -23.62
C THR A 448 52.22 -10.01 -24.91
N CYS A 449 51.95 -8.71 -25.07
CA CYS A 449 52.41 -7.95 -26.24
C CYS A 449 53.94 -7.90 -26.35
N ARG A 450 54.67 -7.73 -25.24
CA ARG A 450 56.15 -7.75 -25.24
C ARG A 450 56.72 -9.11 -25.66
N LYS A 451 56.06 -10.21 -25.32
CA LYS A 451 56.46 -11.56 -25.76
C LYS A 451 56.26 -11.77 -27.26
N VAL A 452 55.27 -11.11 -27.86
CA VAL A 452 54.97 -11.20 -29.31
C VAL A 452 55.93 -10.34 -30.15
N THR A 453 56.44 -9.22 -29.63
CA THR A 453 57.37 -8.33 -30.36
C THR A 453 58.86 -8.65 -30.13
N GLY A 454 59.17 -9.65 -29.29
CA GLY A 454 60.54 -10.01 -28.88
C GLY A 454 61.11 -11.26 -29.54
N THR A 455 60.41 -11.83 -30.52
CA THR A 455 60.84 -12.91 -31.41
C THR A 455 60.83 -12.38 -32.83
#